data_AF-A0A7S4D9C2-F1
#
_entry.id   AF-A0A7S4D9C2-F1
#
_cell.length_a   1.000
_cell.length_b   1.000
_cell.length_c   1.000
_cell.angle_alpha   90.00
_cell.angle_beta   90.00
_cell.angle_gamma   90.00
#
_symmetry.space_group_name_H-M   'P 1'
#
loop_
_entity.id
_entity.type
_entity.pdbx_description
1 polymer ?
#
loop_
_entity_poly.entity_id
_entity_poly.type
_entity_poly.pdbx_seq_one_letter_code
_entity_poly.pdbx_strand_id
1 'polypeptide(L)'
;FGKKGPKTPKRTLRKPVARILDREWHYHQSKGKFYIHRRGIKELFATFYKADWFHSIVNFPFWRTFLIMTFLYLGVVGLFAGAYTLISLTWPECEMDIDGLMAGWFFSLETMQTIGYGTKDIFFGHCSAPLITITAQAMVDILLECTIFGILFARMSRAQTRAATVHFSDKAAIARDPRTGGLRFQFRVAELRKHQLIEAHVRCYAVRHTLNERGETVEFFSARPMRLAEPDDELGGLVLLALPQTVTHLIDERSPFLPPLEWSLF
;
A
#
# COMPACT_ATOMS: atom_id res chain seq x y z
N PHE A 1 54.27 -40.58 -6.64
CA PHE A 1 52.86 -41.01 -6.54
C PHE A 1 52.21 -40.40 -5.30
N GLY A 2 51.70 -39.16 -5.41
CA GLY A 2 51.12 -38.43 -4.28
C GLY A 2 49.67 -38.85 -4.01
N LYS A 3 49.39 -39.35 -2.80
CA LYS A 3 48.03 -39.69 -2.34
C LYS A 3 47.27 -38.40 -2.03
N LYS A 4 46.16 -38.17 -2.74
CA LYS A 4 45.18 -37.12 -2.42
C LYS A 4 44.39 -37.52 -1.16
N GLY A 5 44.41 -36.67 -0.13
CA GLY A 5 43.59 -36.83 1.07
C GLY A 5 42.07 -36.74 0.79
N PRO A 6 41.24 -37.19 1.74
CA PRO A 6 39.80 -37.30 1.53
C PRO A 6 39.15 -35.92 1.41
N LYS A 7 38.33 -35.75 0.37
CA LYS A 7 37.56 -34.52 0.14
C LYS A 7 36.48 -34.40 1.21
N THR A 8 36.52 -33.33 2.00
CA THR A 8 35.42 -32.92 2.88
C THR A 8 34.11 -32.77 2.09
N PRO A 9 32.97 -33.29 2.59
CA PRO A 9 31.70 -33.18 1.89
C PRO A 9 31.31 -31.71 1.77
N LYS A 10 31.03 -31.26 0.54
CA LYS A 10 30.50 -29.92 0.26
C LYS A 10 29.16 -29.80 0.98
N ARG A 11 29.09 -28.88 1.95
CA ARG A 11 27.86 -28.48 2.66
C ARG A 11 26.82 -28.07 1.62
N THR A 12 25.84 -28.93 1.37
CA THR A 12 24.72 -28.66 0.47
C THR A 12 23.98 -27.43 0.98
N LEU A 13 24.05 -26.33 0.23
CA LEU A 13 23.22 -25.15 0.46
C LEU A 13 21.76 -25.59 0.43
N ARG A 14 21.09 -25.61 1.58
CA ARG A 14 19.64 -25.87 1.67
C ARG A 14 18.95 -24.90 0.72
N LYS A 15 18.13 -25.40 -0.21
CA LYS A 15 17.28 -24.56 -1.05
C LYS A 15 16.51 -23.58 -0.15
N PRO A 16 16.43 -22.29 -0.48
CA PRO A 16 15.69 -21.33 0.33
C PRO A 16 14.23 -21.81 0.39
N VAL A 17 13.75 -22.05 1.61
CA VAL A 17 12.35 -22.40 1.85
C VAL A 17 11.51 -21.21 1.39
N ALA A 18 10.62 -21.42 0.43
CA ALA A 18 9.72 -20.37 -0.05
C ALA A 18 8.88 -19.87 1.14
N ARG A 19 9.04 -18.59 1.49
CA ARG A 19 8.26 -17.94 2.54
C ARG A 19 7.05 -17.26 1.93
N ILE A 20 5.94 -17.23 2.66
CA ILE A 20 4.71 -16.54 2.22
C ILE A 20 4.87 -15.02 2.39
N LEU A 21 5.55 -14.58 3.45
CA LEU A 21 5.81 -13.17 3.74
C LEU A 21 7.29 -12.84 3.49
N ASP A 22 7.54 -11.68 2.89
CA ASP A 22 8.90 -11.17 2.69
C ASP A 22 9.61 -10.90 4.01
N ARG A 23 10.93 -11.14 4.03
CA ARG A 23 11.78 -10.86 5.19
C ARG A 23 13.16 -10.35 4.77
N GLU A 24 13.20 -9.68 3.62
CA GLU A 24 14.41 -9.25 2.92
C GLU A 24 14.83 -7.83 3.28
N TRP A 25 14.05 -7.12 4.10
CA TRP A 25 14.40 -5.77 4.54
C TRP A 25 15.50 -5.77 5.60
N HIS A 26 16.06 -4.59 5.88
CA HIS A 26 17.07 -4.40 6.92
C HIS A 26 16.63 -5.03 8.24
N TYR A 27 17.57 -5.68 8.94
CA TYR A 27 17.31 -6.44 10.17
C TYR A 27 16.27 -7.56 10.01
N HIS A 28 16.18 -8.16 8.82
CA HIS A 28 15.24 -9.23 8.49
C HIS A 28 13.79 -8.85 8.85
N GLN A 29 13.39 -7.63 8.49
CA GLN A 29 12.00 -7.19 8.62
C GLN A 29 11.23 -7.43 7.31
N SER A 30 9.90 -7.38 7.42
CA SER A 30 8.98 -7.47 6.28
C SER A 30 8.54 -6.08 5.85
N LYS A 31 8.36 -5.86 4.54
CA LYS A 31 7.65 -4.67 4.02
C LYS A 31 6.13 -4.87 3.93
N GLY A 32 5.61 -5.98 4.44
CA GLY A 32 4.22 -6.39 4.30
C GLY A 32 3.90 -6.97 2.91
N LYS A 33 4.90 -7.47 2.18
CA LYS A 33 4.70 -8.06 0.86
C LYS A 33 4.48 -9.56 0.99
N PHE A 34 3.27 -10.00 0.65
CA PHE A 34 2.92 -11.42 0.56
C PHE A 34 3.22 -11.96 -0.84
N TYR A 35 3.91 -13.10 -0.93
CA TYR A 35 4.17 -13.84 -2.17
C TYR A 35 2.96 -14.71 -2.58
N ILE A 36 1.78 -14.12 -2.62
CA ILE A 36 0.53 -14.79 -3.00
C ILE A 36 0.08 -14.24 -4.35
N HIS A 37 -0.07 -15.12 -5.34
CA HIS A 37 -0.55 -14.76 -6.67
C HIS A 37 -1.96 -15.28 -6.87
N ARG A 38 -2.91 -14.36 -7.10
CA ARG A 38 -4.29 -14.71 -7.43
C ARG A 38 -4.37 -15.11 -8.91
N ARG A 39 -4.90 -16.30 -9.23
CA ARG A 39 -5.10 -16.80 -10.59
C ARG A 39 -6.59 -16.82 -10.94
N GLY A 40 -6.94 -16.63 -12.21
CA GLY A 40 -8.31 -16.78 -12.71
C GLY A 40 -9.24 -15.56 -12.58
N ILE A 41 -8.75 -14.40 -12.13
CA ILE A 41 -9.59 -13.22 -11.84
C ILE A 41 -9.42 -12.11 -12.91
N LYS A 42 -8.79 -12.38 -14.06
CA LYS A 42 -8.39 -11.32 -15.03
C LYS A 42 -9.55 -10.41 -15.47
N GLU A 43 -10.72 -10.98 -15.73
CA GLU A 43 -11.90 -10.23 -16.18
C GLU A 43 -12.56 -9.47 -15.02
N LEU A 44 -12.66 -10.08 -13.84
CA LEU A 44 -13.20 -9.44 -12.64
C LEU A 44 -12.27 -8.33 -12.09
N PHE A 45 -10.96 -8.43 -12.32
CA PHE A 45 -10.00 -7.42 -11.89
C PHE A 45 -10.31 -6.05 -12.49
N ALA A 46 -10.62 -5.97 -13.78
CA ALA A 46 -10.97 -4.70 -14.42
C ALA A 46 -12.23 -4.10 -13.79
N THR A 47 -13.22 -4.93 -13.46
CA THR A 47 -14.48 -4.49 -12.84
C THR A 47 -14.25 -3.98 -11.41
N PHE A 48 -13.45 -4.67 -10.58
CA PHE A 48 -13.18 -4.22 -9.21
C PHE A 48 -12.41 -2.91 -9.15
N TYR A 49 -11.37 -2.75 -9.97
CA TYR A 49 -10.57 -1.52 -9.99
C TYR A 49 -11.35 -0.33 -10.58
N LYS A 50 -12.32 -0.57 -11.47
CA LYS A 50 -13.21 0.48 -11.99
C LYS A 50 -14.28 0.90 -10.99
N ALA A 51 -14.85 -0.06 -10.26
CA ALA A 51 -15.88 0.21 -9.25
C ALA A 51 -15.34 1.09 -8.11
N ASP A 52 -14.07 0.89 -7.73
CA ASP A 52 -13.39 1.68 -6.71
C ASP A 52 -12.20 2.44 -7.30
N TRP A 53 -12.52 3.39 -8.20
CA TRP A 53 -11.53 4.17 -8.93
C TRP A 53 -10.66 5.03 -8.00
N PHE A 54 -11.24 5.58 -6.92
CA PHE A 54 -10.52 6.44 -5.98
C PHE A 54 -9.41 5.68 -5.25
N HIS A 55 -9.73 4.56 -4.60
CA HIS A 55 -8.70 3.79 -3.90
C HIS A 55 -7.72 3.13 -4.87
N SER A 56 -8.14 2.82 -6.09
CA SER A 56 -7.25 2.33 -7.15
C SER A 56 -6.16 3.35 -7.49
N ILE A 57 -6.52 4.62 -7.71
CA ILE A 57 -5.56 5.69 -8.04
C ILE A 57 -4.64 6.00 -6.85
N VAL A 58 -5.19 6.05 -5.63
CA VAL A 58 -4.41 6.32 -4.40
C VAL A 58 -3.38 5.21 -4.14
N ASN A 59 -3.67 3.96 -4.52
CA ASN A 59 -2.78 2.82 -4.32
C ASN A 59 -1.69 2.66 -5.39
N PHE A 60 -1.77 3.36 -6.52
CA PHE A 60 -0.73 3.27 -7.55
C PHE A 60 0.62 3.84 -7.11
N PRO A 61 1.72 3.48 -7.80
CA PRO A 61 3.01 4.13 -7.59
C PRO A 61 2.91 5.65 -7.79
N PHE A 62 3.57 6.43 -6.91
CA PHE A 62 3.47 7.89 -6.88
C PHE A 62 3.68 8.53 -8.25
N TRP A 63 4.73 8.13 -8.97
CA TRP A 63 5.01 8.64 -10.31
C TRP A 63 3.87 8.42 -11.30
N ARG A 64 3.18 7.27 -11.25
CA ARG A 64 2.04 7.00 -12.13
C ARG A 64 0.86 7.89 -11.79
N THR A 65 0.53 8.01 -10.50
CA THR A 65 -0.55 8.90 -10.03
C THR A 65 -0.26 10.35 -10.41
N PHE A 66 0.98 10.81 -10.20
CA PHE A 66 1.43 12.14 -10.57
C PHE A 66 1.25 12.39 -12.07
N LEU A 67 1.78 11.50 -12.93
CA LEU A 67 1.62 11.61 -14.38
C LEU A 67 0.15 11.64 -14.82
N ILE A 68 -0.70 10.76 -14.28
CA ILE A 68 -2.13 10.73 -14.62
C ILE A 68 -2.79 12.08 -14.29
N MET A 69 -2.51 12.64 -13.11
CA MET A 69 -3.07 13.94 -12.71
C MET A 69 -2.51 15.09 -13.54
N THR A 70 -1.21 15.08 -13.86
CA THR A 70 -0.60 16.08 -14.76
C THR A 70 -1.21 16.03 -16.16
N PHE A 71 -1.38 14.85 -16.75
CA PHE A 71 -2.00 14.74 -18.08
C PHE A 71 -3.48 15.10 -18.06
N LEU A 72 -4.21 14.78 -16.98
CA LEU A 72 -5.60 15.21 -16.82
C LEU A 72 -5.69 16.75 -16.75
N TYR A 73 -4.81 17.37 -15.96
CA TYR A 73 -4.71 18.82 -15.84
C TYR A 73 -4.39 19.49 -17.18
N LEU A 74 -3.33 19.04 -17.86
CA LEU A 74 -2.97 19.54 -19.19
C LEU A 74 -4.07 19.27 -20.23
N GLY A 75 -4.82 18.18 -20.09
CA GLY A 75 -5.96 17.86 -20.95
C GLY A 75 -7.11 18.84 -20.78
N VAL A 76 -7.43 19.25 -19.54
CA VAL A 76 -8.44 20.28 -19.26
C VAL A 76 -7.99 21.64 -19.80
N VAL A 77 -6.74 22.02 -19.56
CA VAL A 77 -6.14 23.23 -20.15
C VAL A 77 -6.26 23.21 -21.68
N GLY A 78 -5.85 22.10 -22.31
CA GLY A 78 -5.92 21.96 -23.76
C GLY A 78 -7.34 22.00 -24.33
N LEU A 79 -8.30 21.42 -23.61
CA LEU A 79 -9.71 21.46 -23.99
C LEU A 79 -10.24 22.89 -24.02
N PHE A 80 -10.01 23.66 -22.95
CA PHE A 80 -10.46 25.06 -22.90
C PHE A 80 -9.65 25.97 -23.82
N ALA A 81 -8.34 25.72 -23.99
CA ALA A 81 -7.51 26.40 -24.98
C ALA A 81 -8.08 26.27 -26.40
N GLY A 82 -8.50 25.06 -26.78
CA GLY A 82 -9.19 24.81 -28.04
C GLY A 82 -10.53 25.53 -28.14
N ALA A 83 -11.32 25.54 -27.05
CA ALA A 83 -12.60 26.24 -26.99
C ALA A 83 -12.42 27.76 -27.18
N TYR A 84 -11.47 28.39 -26.49
CA TYR A 84 -11.18 29.82 -26.66
C TYR A 84 -10.69 30.17 -28.06
N THR A 85 -9.79 29.36 -28.61
CA THR A 85 -9.31 29.55 -29.99
C THR A 85 -10.47 29.46 -30.98
N LEU A 86 -11.38 28.49 -30.80
CA LEU A 86 -12.55 28.33 -31.65
C LEU A 86 -13.53 29.52 -31.52
N ILE A 87 -13.78 30.01 -30.30
CA ILE A 87 -14.63 31.18 -30.08
C ILE A 87 -14.02 32.41 -30.77
N SER A 88 -12.72 32.63 -30.60
CA SER A 88 -12.02 33.77 -31.22
C SER A 88 -12.04 33.73 -32.75
N LEU A 89 -11.99 32.54 -33.35
CA LEU A 89 -12.05 32.37 -34.80
C LEU A 89 -13.47 32.46 -35.37
N THR A 90 -14.47 32.01 -34.61
CA THR A 90 -15.86 31.96 -35.08
C THR A 90 -16.59 33.27 -34.86
N TRP A 91 -16.24 34.00 -33.79
CA TRP A 91 -16.89 35.23 -33.34
C TRP A 91 -15.84 36.33 -33.15
N PRO A 92 -15.30 36.89 -34.25
CA PRO A 92 -14.30 37.95 -34.17
C PRO A 92 -14.81 39.22 -33.46
N GLU A 93 -16.14 39.40 -33.36
CA GLU A 93 -16.78 40.51 -32.64
C GLU A 93 -16.53 40.47 -31.13
N CYS A 94 -16.11 39.33 -30.58
CA CYS A 94 -15.83 39.19 -29.15
C CYS A 94 -14.43 39.69 -28.74
N GLU A 95 -13.62 40.17 -29.70
CA GLU A 95 -12.34 40.86 -29.46
C GLU A 95 -11.40 40.16 -28.45
N MET A 96 -11.38 38.82 -28.42
CA MET A 96 -10.56 38.07 -27.45
C MET A 96 -9.05 38.16 -27.73
N ASP A 97 -8.63 38.58 -28.93
CA ASP A 97 -7.23 38.75 -29.32
C ASP A 97 -6.40 37.46 -29.19
N ILE A 98 -7.04 36.29 -29.39
CA ILE A 98 -6.40 34.97 -29.27
C ILE A 98 -5.93 34.49 -30.65
N ASP A 99 -4.67 34.77 -30.96
CA ASP A 99 -4.03 34.39 -32.21
C ASP A 99 -3.51 32.94 -32.20
N GLY A 100 -4.45 32.00 -32.34
CA GLY A 100 -4.18 30.57 -32.50
C GLY A 100 -4.06 29.80 -31.19
N LEU A 101 -3.77 28.49 -31.32
CA LEU A 101 -3.84 27.55 -30.20
C LEU A 101 -2.85 27.86 -29.07
N MET A 102 -1.70 28.44 -29.40
CA MET A 102 -0.69 28.81 -28.42
C MET A 102 -1.21 29.91 -27.49
N ALA A 103 -1.74 31.00 -28.05
CA ALA A 103 -2.36 32.08 -27.29
C ALA A 103 -3.54 31.56 -26.46
N GLY A 104 -4.37 30.69 -27.02
CA GLY A 104 -5.49 30.07 -26.31
C GLY A 104 -5.03 29.20 -25.14
N TRP A 105 -3.89 28.53 -25.27
CA TRP A 105 -3.28 27.74 -24.21
C TRP A 105 -2.80 28.60 -23.04
N PHE A 106 -2.11 29.70 -23.32
CA PHE A 106 -1.73 30.67 -22.28
C PHE A 106 -2.96 31.25 -21.59
N PHE A 107 -3.96 31.71 -22.35
CA PHE A 107 -5.18 32.25 -21.78
C PHE A 107 -5.90 31.24 -20.87
N SER A 108 -6.03 29.98 -21.31
CA SER A 108 -6.61 28.92 -20.51
C SER A 108 -5.80 28.64 -19.24
N LEU A 109 -4.46 28.55 -19.33
CA LEU A 109 -3.59 28.36 -18.18
C LEU A 109 -3.69 29.50 -17.17
N GLU A 110 -3.66 30.74 -17.64
CA GLU A 110 -3.72 31.93 -16.78
C GLU A 110 -5.07 32.06 -16.08
N THR A 111 -6.15 31.67 -16.76
CA THR A 111 -7.50 31.61 -16.19
C THR A 111 -7.59 30.51 -15.12
N MET A 112 -7.05 29.32 -15.41
CA MET A 112 -7.07 28.18 -14.49
C MET A 112 -6.21 28.44 -13.24
N GLN A 113 -4.96 28.88 -13.42
CA GLN A 113 -4.08 29.19 -12.29
C GLN A 113 -4.41 30.51 -11.60
N THR A 114 -5.45 31.22 -12.03
CA THR A 114 -5.85 32.53 -11.51
C THR A 114 -4.70 33.56 -11.56
N ILE A 115 -3.79 33.41 -12.54
CA ILE A 115 -2.65 34.31 -12.72
C ILE A 115 -3.16 35.65 -13.25
N GLY A 116 -4.01 35.59 -14.28
CA GLY A 116 -4.68 36.76 -14.85
C GLY A 116 -3.73 37.88 -15.27
N TYR A 117 -2.84 37.64 -16.23
CA TYR A 117 -1.95 38.70 -16.74
C TYR A 117 -2.71 39.87 -17.43
N GLY A 118 -3.99 39.67 -17.73
CA GLY A 118 -4.91 40.70 -18.20
C GLY A 118 -5.14 40.66 -19.71
N THR A 119 -6.36 41.02 -20.14
CA THR A 119 -6.74 41.17 -21.54
C THR A 119 -7.02 42.63 -21.87
N LYS A 120 -7.04 42.97 -23.17
CA LYS A 120 -7.32 44.34 -23.65
C LYS A 120 -8.74 44.79 -23.27
N ASP A 121 -9.71 43.88 -23.37
CA ASP A 121 -11.08 44.06 -22.88
C ASP A 121 -11.47 42.84 -22.01
N ILE A 122 -12.02 43.10 -20.83
CA ILE A 122 -12.45 42.07 -19.87
C ILE A 122 -13.88 41.61 -20.20
N PHE A 123 -14.67 42.46 -20.86
CA PHE A 123 -16.04 42.14 -21.27
C PHE A 123 -16.12 41.45 -22.63
N PHE A 124 -14.99 41.33 -23.34
CA PHE A 124 -14.88 40.66 -24.64
C PHE A 124 -15.99 41.07 -25.61
N GLY A 125 -16.13 42.38 -25.85
CA GLY A 125 -17.16 42.93 -26.75
C GLY A 125 -18.60 42.72 -26.27
N HIS A 126 -18.82 42.52 -24.97
CA HIS A 126 -20.10 42.13 -24.36
C HIS A 126 -20.66 40.79 -24.89
N CYS A 127 -19.79 39.91 -25.39
CA CYS A 127 -20.18 38.57 -25.81
C CYS A 127 -20.49 37.64 -24.63
N SER A 128 -21.54 36.82 -24.78
CA SER A 128 -21.89 35.80 -23.77
C SER A 128 -21.03 34.53 -23.86
N ALA A 129 -20.47 34.21 -25.03
CA ALA A 129 -19.72 32.98 -25.26
C ALA A 129 -18.42 32.88 -24.42
N PRO A 130 -17.56 33.92 -24.35
CA PRO A 130 -16.39 33.90 -23.46
C PRO A 130 -16.79 33.80 -21.98
N LEU A 131 -17.82 34.55 -21.55
CA LEU A 131 -18.32 34.53 -20.17
C LEU A 131 -18.76 33.12 -19.74
N ILE A 132 -19.57 32.45 -20.56
CA ILE A 132 -20.04 31.08 -20.29
C ILE A 132 -18.85 30.12 -20.24
N THR A 133 -17.89 30.26 -21.16
CA THR A 133 -16.72 29.38 -21.25
C THR A 133 -15.79 29.54 -20.05
N ILE A 134 -15.48 30.77 -19.65
CA ILE A 134 -14.65 31.08 -18.47
C ILE A 134 -15.33 30.57 -17.20
N THR A 135 -16.65 30.79 -17.07
CA THR A 135 -17.41 30.30 -15.91
C THR A 135 -17.40 28.77 -15.85
N ALA A 136 -17.62 28.10 -16.98
CA ALA A 136 -17.54 26.64 -17.07
C ALA A 136 -16.13 26.13 -16.74
N GLN A 137 -15.09 26.81 -17.22
CA GLN A 137 -13.70 26.48 -16.89
C GLN A 137 -13.46 26.58 -15.39
N ALA A 138 -13.87 27.68 -14.75
CA ALA A 138 -13.69 27.88 -13.32
C ALA A 138 -14.38 26.78 -12.48
N MET A 139 -15.57 26.33 -12.88
CA MET A 139 -16.26 25.23 -12.19
C MET A 139 -15.52 23.89 -12.33
N VAL A 140 -15.04 23.57 -13.53
CA VAL A 140 -14.29 22.32 -13.78
C VAL A 140 -12.95 22.34 -13.04
N ASP A 141 -12.30 23.50 -13.01
CA ASP A 141 -11.01 23.70 -12.36
C ASP A 141 -11.08 23.45 -10.85
N ILE A 142 -12.03 24.09 -10.16
CA ILE A 142 -12.24 23.88 -8.72
C ILE A 142 -12.45 22.40 -8.39
N LEU A 143 -13.22 21.67 -9.22
CA LEU A 143 -13.44 20.24 -9.03
C LEU A 143 -12.16 19.42 -9.23
N LEU A 144 -11.37 19.78 -10.24
CA LEU A 144 -10.11 19.11 -10.53
C LEU A 144 -9.07 19.36 -9.43
N GLU A 145 -8.87 20.60 -9.01
CA GLU A 145 -7.95 20.96 -7.93
C GLU A 145 -8.30 20.26 -6.63
N CYS A 146 -9.58 20.29 -6.22
CA CYS A 146 -10.07 19.55 -5.06
C CYS A 146 -9.75 18.06 -5.15
N THR A 147 -9.90 17.45 -6.33
CA THR A 147 -9.62 16.04 -6.55
C THR A 147 -8.12 15.73 -6.43
N ILE A 148 -7.26 16.55 -7.06
CA ILE A 148 -5.80 16.39 -7.01
C ILE A 148 -5.31 16.53 -5.56
N PHE A 149 -5.71 17.60 -4.87
CA PHE A 149 -5.35 17.80 -3.47
C PHE A 149 -5.88 16.69 -2.58
N GLY A 150 -7.12 16.24 -2.79
CA GLY A 150 -7.71 15.12 -2.04
C GLY A 150 -6.92 13.83 -2.19
N ILE A 151 -6.50 13.48 -3.41
CA ILE A 151 -5.68 12.27 -3.67
C ILE A 151 -4.28 12.40 -3.05
N LEU A 152 -3.64 13.57 -3.19
CA LEU A 152 -2.32 13.81 -2.61
C LEU A 152 -2.37 13.74 -1.08
N PHE A 153 -3.36 14.40 -0.47
CA PHE A 153 -3.58 14.39 0.97
C PHE A 153 -3.89 12.97 1.47
N ALA A 154 -4.82 12.26 0.83
CA ALA A 154 -5.17 10.89 1.18
C ALA A 154 -3.98 9.94 1.09
N ARG A 155 -3.03 10.19 0.17
CA ARG A 155 -1.80 9.41 0.07
C ARG A 155 -0.80 9.77 1.17
N MET A 156 -0.59 11.06 1.43
CA MET A 156 0.33 11.54 2.47
C MET A 156 -0.11 11.14 3.88
N SER A 157 -1.43 11.06 4.11
CA SER A 157 -1.99 10.62 5.39
C SER A 157 -1.87 9.11 5.62
N ARG A 158 -1.49 8.31 4.62
CA ARG A 158 -1.31 6.86 4.80
C ARG A 158 -0.13 6.56 5.71
N ALA A 159 -0.42 5.94 6.83
CA ALA A 159 0.56 5.49 7.81
C ALA A 159 1.36 4.23 7.40
N GLN A 160 1.43 3.85 6.11
CA GLN A 160 2.16 2.64 5.69
C GLN A 160 3.66 2.71 6.02
N THR A 161 4.25 3.90 5.99
CA THR A 161 5.63 4.13 6.44
C THR A 161 5.81 3.90 7.94
N ARG A 162 4.74 4.02 8.74
CA ARG A 162 4.75 3.73 10.18
C ARG A 162 4.85 2.24 10.48
N ALA A 163 4.35 1.37 9.61
CA ALA A 163 4.53 -0.08 9.80
C ALA A 163 6.01 -0.48 9.80
N ALA A 164 6.87 0.27 9.10
CA ALA A 164 8.31 0.01 9.06
C ALA A 164 9.06 0.40 10.34
N THR A 165 8.42 1.10 11.29
CA THR A 165 9.05 1.50 12.56
C THR A 165 8.84 0.46 13.67
N VAL A 166 7.89 -0.46 13.48
CA VAL A 166 7.68 -1.62 14.36
C VAL A 166 8.61 -2.74 13.95
N HIS A 167 9.51 -3.13 14.85
CA HIS A 167 10.50 -4.18 14.63
C HIS A 167 10.14 -5.45 15.40
N PHE A 168 10.29 -6.58 14.72
CA PHE A 168 10.19 -7.92 15.30
C PHE A 168 11.57 -8.52 15.54
N SER A 169 11.72 -9.38 16.55
CA SER A 169 12.95 -10.12 16.76
C SER A 169 13.29 -11.00 15.55
N ASP A 170 14.57 -11.09 15.21
CA ASP A 170 15.04 -11.87 14.05
C ASP A 170 14.63 -13.35 14.16
N LYS A 171 14.67 -13.88 15.38
CA LYS A 171 14.30 -15.25 15.68
C LYS A 171 13.19 -15.29 16.71
N ALA A 172 12.33 -16.29 16.58
CA ALA A 172 11.45 -16.74 17.64
C ALA A 172 12.14 -17.90 18.38
N ALA A 173 11.85 -18.04 19.67
CA ALA A 173 12.37 -19.09 20.52
C ALA A 173 11.23 -19.95 21.05
N ILE A 174 11.50 -21.25 21.23
CA ILE A 174 10.64 -22.13 22.01
C ILE A 174 11.39 -22.44 23.30
N ALA A 175 10.76 -22.15 24.44
CA ALA A 175 11.34 -22.39 25.76
C ALA A 175 10.32 -23.10 26.66
N ARG A 176 10.82 -23.89 27.62
CA ARG A 176 9.98 -24.42 28.70
C ARG A 176 9.82 -23.35 29.77
N ASP A 177 8.61 -23.22 30.27
CA ASP A 177 8.34 -22.38 31.43
C ASP A 177 8.90 -23.02 32.70
N PRO A 178 9.77 -22.33 33.47
CA PRO A 178 10.33 -22.88 34.70
C PRO A 178 9.28 -23.21 35.77
N ARG A 179 8.12 -22.54 35.74
CA ARG A 179 7.07 -22.69 36.76
C ARG A 179 6.04 -23.77 36.41
N THR A 180 5.53 -23.74 35.19
CA THR A 180 4.47 -24.66 34.74
C THR A 180 4.99 -25.88 33.98
N GLY A 181 6.26 -25.87 33.53
CA GLY A 181 6.84 -26.91 32.68
C GLY A 181 6.34 -26.90 31.22
N GLY A 182 5.32 -26.10 30.90
CA GLY A 182 4.73 -25.98 29.56
C GLY A 182 5.67 -25.35 28.54
N LEU A 183 5.48 -25.67 27.26
CA LEU A 183 6.25 -25.09 26.16
C LEU A 183 5.65 -23.75 25.71
N ARG A 184 6.52 -22.76 25.48
CA ARG A 184 6.16 -21.40 25.10
C ARG A 184 6.86 -21.02 23.80
N PHE A 185 6.12 -20.58 22.81
CA PHE A 185 6.64 -19.95 21.61
C PHE A 185 6.67 -18.43 21.80
N GLN A 186 7.86 -17.83 21.67
CA GLN A 186 8.08 -16.42 22.02
C GLN A 186 8.86 -15.66 20.94
N PHE A 187 8.48 -14.41 20.72
CA PHE A 187 9.25 -13.43 19.95
C PHE A 187 9.06 -12.04 20.55
N ARG A 188 9.92 -11.09 20.20
CA ARG A 188 9.81 -9.71 20.70
C ARG A 188 9.34 -8.76 19.61
N VAL A 189 8.60 -7.74 20.03
CA VAL A 189 8.17 -6.62 19.19
C VAL A 189 8.49 -5.31 19.90
N ALA A 190 8.96 -4.31 19.15
CA ALA A 190 9.27 -3.00 19.68
C ALA A 190 9.00 -1.90 18.64
N GLU A 191 8.56 -0.73 19.10
CA GLU A 191 8.52 0.49 18.29
C GLU A 191 9.84 1.22 18.45
N LEU A 192 10.53 1.49 17.34
CA LEU A 192 11.84 2.16 17.37
C LEU A 192 11.72 3.68 17.38
N ARG A 193 10.55 4.25 17.04
CA ARG A 193 10.33 5.69 17.04
C ARG A 193 9.88 6.20 18.40
N LYS A 194 10.21 7.46 18.71
CA LYS A 194 9.79 8.15 19.93
C LYS A 194 8.26 8.22 20.12
N HIS A 195 7.51 8.35 19.03
CA HIS A 195 6.04 8.49 19.09
C HIS A 195 5.36 7.12 19.12
N GLN A 196 4.69 6.84 20.24
CA GLN A 196 4.07 5.55 20.52
C GLN A 196 2.85 5.29 19.63
N LEU A 197 2.64 4.01 19.31
CA LEU A 197 1.39 3.51 18.73
C LEU A 197 0.35 3.40 19.84
N ILE A 198 -0.75 4.14 19.69
CA ILE A 198 -1.92 4.07 20.57
C ILE A 198 -2.75 2.86 20.11
N GLU A 199 -3.30 2.10 21.05
CA GLU A 199 -4.10 0.89 20.76
C GLU A 199 -3.38 -0.08 19.83
N ALA A 200 -2.11 -0.40 20.15
CA ALA A 200 -1.39 -1.41 19.41
C ALA A 200 -1.87 -2.81 19.83
N HIS A 201 -2.16 -3.67 18.85
CA HIS A 201 -2.59 -5.04 19.05
C HIS A 201 -1.71 -6.01 18.28
N VAL A 202 -1.49 -7.19 18.83
CA VAL A 202 -0.76 -8.27 18.14
C VAL A 202 -1.68 -9.45 17.93
N ARG A 203 -1.64 -10.02 16.72
CA ARG A 203 -2.29 -11.28 16.37
C ARG A 203 -1.30 -12.19 15.67
N CYS A 204 -1.36 -13.48 16.00
CA CYS A 204 -0.49 -14.49 15.42
C CYS A 204 -1.30 -15.54 14.68
N TYR A 205 -0.79 -15.97 13.52
CA TYR A 205 -1.39 -17.02 12.72
C TYR A 205 -0.31 -18.01 12.30
N ALA A 206 -0.56 -19.29 12.50
CA ALA A 206 0.25 -20.38 11.96
C ALA A 206 -0.33 -20.80 10.61
N VAL A 207 0.46 -20.68 9.54
CA VAL A 207 0.08 -21.16 8.21
C VAL A 207 0.71 -22.53 7.97
N ARG A 208 -0.11 -23.56 7.76
CA ARG A 208 0.32 -24.95 7.59
C ARG A 208 -0.42 -25.62 6.44
N HIS A 209 0.23 -26.62 5.85
CA HIS A 209 -0.42 -27.57 4.95
C HIS A 209 -1.07 -28.69 5.77
N THR A 210 -2.39 -28.88 5.67
CA THR A 210 -3.08 -29.98 6.34
C THR A 210 -2.86 -31.25 5.53
N LEU A 211 -2.32 -32.30 6.18
CA LEU A 211 -2.11 -33.61 5.58
C LEU A 211 -3.24 -34.56 5.98
N ASN A 212 -3.64 -35.44 5.08
CA ASN A 212 -4.52 -36.58 5.34
C ASN A 212 -3.78 -37.68 6.11
N GLU A 213 -4.53 -38.66 6.63
CA GLU A 213 -4.01 -39.89 7.25
C GLU A 213 -3.05 -40.67 6.32
N ARG A 214 -3.18 -40.51 5.00
CA ARG A 214 -2.31 -41.09 3.97
C ARG A 214 -1.06 -40.24 3.66
N GLY A 215 -0.86 -39.12 4.34
CA GLY A 215 0.25 -38.18 4.09
C GLY A 215 0.06 -37.24 2.90
N GLU A 216 -1.09 -37.30 2.22
CA GLU A 216 -1.43 -36.41 1.10
C GLU A 216 -1.87 -35.04 1.62
N THR A 217 -1.46 -33.94 0.99
CA THR A 217 -1.90 -32.60 1.40
C THR A 217 -3.34 -32.34 0.94
N VAL A 218 -4.25 -32.11 1.88
CA VAL A 218 -5.66 -31.81 1.60
C VAL A 218 -5.96 -30.33 1.58
N GLU A 219 -5.39 -29.59 2.53
CA GLU A 219 -5.55 -28.13 2.58
C GLU A 219 -4.19 -27.47 2.43
N PHE A 220 -4.02 -26.69 1.36
CA PHE A 220 -2.83 -25.89 1.19
C PHE A 220 -2.99 -24.55 1.90
N PHE A 221 -1.97 -24.16 2.68
CA PHE A 221 -1.89 -22.83 3.33
C PHE A 221 -3.06 -22.50 4.28
N SER A 222 -3.51 -23.48 5.06
CA SER A 222 -4.53 -23.27 6.09
C SER A 222 -3.96 -22.38 7.21
N ALA A 223 -4.57 -21.22 7.43
CA ALA A 223 -4.18 -20.26 8.47
C ALA A 223 -4.96 -20.54 9.75
N ARG A 224 -4.26 -20.87 10.83
CA ARG A 224 -4.86 -21.14 12.15
C ARG A 224 -4.44 -20.04 13.13
N PRO A 225 -5.39 -19.38 13.81
CA PRO A 225 -5.06 -18.37 14.82
C PRO A 225 -4.30 -19.03 15.99
N MET A 226 -3.34 -18.29 16.54
CA MET A 226 -2.57 -18.68 17.72
C MET A 226 -3.01 -17.83 18.90
N ARG A 227 -3.46 -18.48 19.99
CA ARG A 227 -3.90 -17.81 21.22
C ARG A 227 -2.71 -17.24 21.99
N LEU A 228 -2.69 -15.95 22.25
CA LEU A 228 -1.62 -15.31 22.99
C LEU A 228 -1.91 -15.39 24.50
N ALA A 229 -0.88 -15.73 25.28
CA ALA A 229 -0.93 -15.62 26.73
C ALA A 229 -0.36 -14.29 27.23
N GLU A 230 0.62 -13.74 26.50
CA GLU A 230 1.17 -12.41 26.75
C GLU A 230 1.42 -11.75 25.38
N PRO A 231 0.80 -10.60 25.06
CA PRO A 231 -0.36 -10.03 25.74
C PRO A 231 -1.55 -10.99 25.77
N ASP A 232 -2.45 -10.81 26.73
CA ASP A 232 -3.64 -11.64 26.86
C ASP A 232 -4.59 -11.43 25.67
N ASP A 233 -4.85 -12.50 24.92
CA ASP A 233 -5.74 -12.50 23.75
C ASP A 233 -7.21 -12.26 24.14
N GLU A 234 -7.64 -12.64 25.35
CA GLU A 234 -9.01 -12.40 25.83
C GLU A 234 -9.28 -10.90 26.07
N LEU A 235 -8.23 -10.15 26.38
CA LEU A 235 -8.24 -8.68 26.47
C LEU A 235 -7.94 -8.01 25.12
N GLY A 236 -7.96 -8.78 24.02
CA GLY A 236 -7.74 -8.28 22.66
C GLY A 236 -6.28 -8.16 22.24
N GLY A 237 -5.33 -8.72 23.00
CA GLY A 237 -3.91 -8.75 22.63
C GLY A 237 -3.25 -7.36 22.61
N LEU A 238 -3.68 -6.47 23.51
CA LEU A 238 -3.19 -5.10 23.62
C LEU A 238 -1.71 -5.07 24.05
N VAL A 239 -0.88 -4.31 23.34
CA VAL A 239 0.55 -4.12 23.64
C VAL A 239 0.88 -2.65 23.87
N LEU A 240 1.60 -2.36 24.94
CA LEU A 240 2.18 -1.03 25.16
C LEU A 240 3.57 -0.96 24.53
N LEU A 241 3.64 -0.53 23.26
CA LEU A 241 4.90 -0.39 22.51
C LEU A 241 5.77 0.81 22.95
N ALA A 242 5.48 1.41 24.12
CA ALA A 242 6.42 2.31 24.81
C ALA A 242 7.72 1.59 25.21
N LEU A 243 7.62 0.29 25.45
CA LEU A 243 8.72 -0.60 25.81
C LEU A 243 8.70 -1.83 24.88
N PRO A 244 9.84 -2.50 24.65
CA PRO A 244 9.86 -3.77 23.94
C PRO A 244 8.98 -4.80 24.66
N GLN A 245 8.03 -5.38 23.92
CA GLN A 245 7.10 -6.39 24.43
C GLN A 245 7.52 -7.78 23.96
N THR A 246 7.38 -8.77 24.84
CA THR A 246 7.53 -10.18 24.47
C THR A 246 6.14 -10.74 24.19
N VAL A 247 5.95 -11.31 23.01
CA VAL A 247 4.72 -11.98 22.59
C VAL A 247 4.91 -13.47 22.82
N THR A 248 4.08 -14.05 23.67
CA THR A 248 4.12 -15.44 24.12
C THR A 248 2.85 -16.17 23.72
N HIS A 249 3.01 -17.28 23.00
CA HIS A 249 1.98 -18.27 22.74
C HIS A 249 2.30 -19.55 23.53
N LEU A 250 1.33 -20.04 24.31
CA LEU A 250 1.45 -21.33 24.99
C LEU A 250 1.17 -22.46 23.99
N ILE A 251 2.08 -23.44 23.95
CA ILE A 251 1.89 -24.65 23.14
C ILE A 251 1.08 -25.64 23.98
N ASP A 252 -0.25 -25.46 23.96
CA ASP A 252 -1.24 -26.35 24.57
C ASP A 252 -1.83 -27.33 23.54
N GLU A 253 -2.79 -28.15 23.96
CA GLU A 253 -3.48 -29.13 23.11
C GLU A 253 -4.20 -28.50 21.89
N ARG A 254 -4.51 -27.20 21.97
CA ARG A 254 -5.20 -26.45 20.91
C ARG A 254 -4.22 -25.68 20.03
N SER A 255 -2.93 -25.68 20.37
CA SER A 255 -1.89 -25.00 19.62
C SER A 255 -1.68 -25.65 18.25
N PRO A 256 -1.55 -24.85 17.17
CA PRO A 256 -1.16 -25.37 15.87
C PRO A 256 0.27 -25.93 15.84
N PHE A 257 1.07 -25.70 16.87
CA PHE A 257 2.42 -26.22 17.04
C PHE A 257 2.51 -27.48 17.88
N LEU A 258 1.38 -28.03 18.34
CA LEU A 258 1.40 -29.33 19.00
C LEU A 258 2.04 -30.37 18.04
N PRO A 259 3.16 -31.00 18.43
CA PRO A 259 3.77 -32.02 17.59
C PRO A 259 2.84 -33.23 17.50
N PRO A 260 2.92 -34.03 16.42
CA PRO A 260 2.23 -35.31 16.35
C PRO A 260 2.60 -36.18 17.56
N LEU A 261 1.66 -36.99 18.06
CA LEU A 261 1.84 -37.90 19.22
C LEU A 261 3.09 -38.80 19.14
N GLU A 262 3.66 -39.00 17.96
CA GLU A 262 4.88 -39.78 17.75
C GLU A 262 6.14 -39.13 18.37
N TRP A 263 6.14 -37.80 18.58
CA TRP A 263 7.30 -37.08 19.10
C TRP A 263 7.37 -37.08 20.63
N SER A 264 6.33 -37.54 21.33
CA SER A 264 6.36 -37.74 22.79
C SER A 264 6.91 -39.12 23.20
N LEU A 265 7.34 -39.93 22.24
CA LEU A 265 7.92 -41.26 22.47
C LEU A 265 9.47 -41.28 22.44
N PHE A 266 10.12 -40.11 22.35
CA PHE A 266 11.58 -39.96 22.38
C PHE A 266 12.05 -38.98 23.45
#